data_AF-A0AA37K6B8-F1
#
_entry.id   AF-A0AA37K6B8-F1
#
_cell.length_a   1.000
_cell.length_b   1.000
_cell.length_c   1.000
_cell.angle_alpha   90.00
_cell.angle_beta   90.00
_cell.angle_gamma   90.00
#
_symmetry.space_group_name_H-M   'P 1'
#
loop_
_entity.id
_entity.type
_entity.pdbx_description
1 polymer ?
#
loop_
_entity_poly.entity_id
_entity_poly.type
_entity_poly.pdbx_seq_one_letter_code
_entity_poly.pdbx_strand_id
1 'polypeptide(L)' 'MTVIGTVSTAAGGLYQVIVGGRLSAKIPAVRSAYRLDIDFEAKSWEEKPPQVGDRVLCIFPGEAYVDGWIVGILEG' A
#
# COMPACT_ATOMS: atom_id res chain seq x y z
N MET A 1 -0.08 15.78 -1.78
CA MET A 1 -1.47 15.39 -1.43
C MET A 1 -1.49 14.02 -0.78
N THR A 2 -2.39 13.82 0.17
CA THR A 2 -2.63 12.52 0.81
C THR A 2 -3.99 11.99 0.34
N VAL A 3 -4.05 10.72 -0.07
CA VAL A 3 -5.26 10.14 -0.65
C VAL A 3 -5.39 8.66 -0.31
N ILE A 4 -6.64 8.20 -0.21
CA ILE A 4 -6.95 6.78 -0.02
C ILE A 4 -7.17 6.14 -1.39
N GLY A 5 -6.61 4.95 -1.59
CA GLY A 5 -6.86 4.16 -2.79
C GLY A 5 -6.88 2.66 -2.50
N THR A 6 -7.08 1.88 -3.56
CA THR A 6 -7.10 0.41 -3.49
C THR A 6 -5.96 -0.16 -4.33
N VAL A 7 -5.16 -1.06 -3.75
CA VAL A 7 -4.07 -1.72 -4.47
C VAL A 7 -4.66 -2.61 -5.58
N SER A 8 -4.26 -2.35 -6.82
CA SER A 8 -4.67 -3.12 -8.01
C SER A 8 -3.59 -4.08 -8.49
N THR A 9 -2.33 -3.80 -8.17
CA THR A 9 -1.18 -4.64 -8.58
C THR A 9 -0.13 -4.56 -7.49
N ALA A 10 0.47 -5.71 -7.17
CA ALA A 10 1.59 -5.83 -6.24
C ALA A 10 2.62 -6.81 -6.83
N ALA A 11 3.77 -6.30 -7.28
CA ALA A 11 4.82 -7.14 -7.87
C ALA A 11 6.20 -6.47 -7.72
N GLY A 12 7.17 -7.23 -7.22
CA GLY A 12 8.56 -6.75 -7.10
C GLY A 12 8.74 -5.54 -6.18
N GLY A 13 7.91 -5.42 -5.13
CA GLY A 13 7.94 -4.28 -4.21
C GLY A 13 7.35 -2.98 -4.77
N LEU A 14 6.75 -3.04 -5.96
CA LEU A 14 6.04 -1.93 -6.59
C LEU A 14 4.55 -2.22 -6.67
N TYR A 15 3.78 -1.15 -6.53
CA TYR A 15 2.33 -1.19 -6.41
C TYR A 15 1.69 -0.22 -7.39
N GLN A 16 0.53 -0.60 -7.93
CA GLN A 16 -0.37 0.35 -8.59
C GLN A 16 -1.65 0.45 -7.78
N VAL A 17 -2.15 1.67 -7.62
CA VAL A 17 -3.28 1.97 -6.75
C VAL A 17 -4.37 2.68 -7.58
N ILE A 18 -5.61 2.25 -7.41
CA ILE A 18 -6.78 2.92 -7.96
C ILE A 18 -7.18 4.04 -6.99
N VAL A 19 -7.12 5.29 -7.46
CA VAL A 19 -7.44 6.51 -6.73
C VAL A 19 -8.55 7.24 -7.49
N GLY A 20 -9.74 7.35 -6.89
CA GLY A 20 -10.87 8.04 -7.53
C GLY A 20 -11.22 7.52 -8.93
N GLY A 21 -11.06 6.20 -9.15
CA GLY A 21 -11.28 5.56 -10.45
C GLY A 21 -10.12 5.67 -11.46
N ARG A 22 -9.02 6.35 -11.11
CA ARG A 22 -7.81 6.46 -11.95
C ARG A 22 -6.71 5.54 -11.42
N LEU A 23 -5.97 4.91 -12.33
CA LEU A 23 -4.85 4.03 -11.97
C LEU A 23 -3.55 4.86 -11.86
N SER A 24 -2.80 4.68 -10.77
CA SER A 24 -1.49 5.30 -10.59
C SER A 24 -0.40 4.64 -11.44
N ALA A 25 0.75 5.32 -11.58
CA ALA A 25 2.00 4.67 -11.95
C ALA A 25 2.42 3.66 -10.87
N LYS A 26 3.45 2.86 -11.18
CA LYS A 26 4.07 1.95 -10.21
C LYS A 26 4.80 2.76 -9.14
N ILE A 27 4.35 2.64 -7.90
CA ILE A 27 4.90 3.34 -6.73
C ILE A 27 5.38 2.35 -5.68
N PRO A 28 6.44 2.66 -4.91
CA PRO A 28 6.86 1.84 -3.78
C PRO A 28 5.93 1.99 -2.58
N ALA A 29 6.12 1.10 -1.59
CA ALA A 29 5.62 1.29 -0.23
C ALA A 29 6.78 1.68 0.68
N VAL A 30 6.53 2.54 1.67
CA VAL A 30 7.48 2.76 2.75
C VAL A 30 7.63 1.46 3.56
N ARG A 31 8.81 1.24 4.16
CA ARG A 31 9.10 -0.01 4.87
C ARG A 31 8.17 -0.31 6.04
N SER A 32 7.55 0.70 6.64
CA SER A 32 6.60 0.54 7.76
C SER A 32 5.16 0.31 7.32
N ALA A 33 4.87 0.32 6.01
CA ALA A 33 3.52 0.06 5.49
C ALA A 33 3.33 -1.45 5.28
N TYR A 34 3.13 -2.17 6.37
CA TYR A 34 2.80 -3.60 6.38
C TYR A 34 1.80 -3.93 7.48
N ARG A 35 1.14 -5.08 7.35
CA ARG A 35 0.40 -5.72 8.45
C ARG A 35 1.34 -6.64 9.21
N LEU A 36 1.19 -6.66 10.53
CA LEU A 36 1.93 -7.56 11.38
C LEU A 36 1.00 -8.71 11.77
N ASP A 37 1.28 -9.90 11.25
CA ASP A 37 0.59 -11.11 11.68
C ASP A 37 1.42 -11.74 12.79
N ILE A 38 0.87 -11.81 14.00
CA ILE A 38 1.56 -12.34 15.19
C ILE A 38 0.97 -13.70 15.53
N ASP A 39 1.83 -14.72 15.62
CA ASP A 39 1.51 -16.00 16.22
C ASP A 39 2.06 -16.05 17.65
N PHE A 40 1.16 -15.93 18.62
CA PHE A 40 1.53 -15.94 20.04
C PHE A 40 1.93 -17.33 20.55
N GLU A 41 1.44 -18.40 19.94
CA GLU A 41 1.77 -19.78 20.35
C GLU A 41 3.17 -20.15 19.84
N ALA A 42 3.43 -19.87 18.56
CA ALA A 42 4.74 -20.09 17.94
C ALA A 42 5.79 -19.03 18.33
N LYS A 43 5.38 -17.94 19.00
CA LYS A 43 6.22 -16.80 19.35
C LYS A 43 6.94 -16.21 18.14
N SER A 44 6.21 -16.06 17.05
CA SER A 44 6.72 -15.55 15.78
C SER A 44 5.82 -14.45 15.25
N TRP A 45 6.32 -13.69 14.28
CA TRP A 45 5.53 -12.73 13.53
C TRP A 45 5.95 -12.72 12.06
N GLU A 46 5.03 -12.29 11.21
CA GLU A 46 5.26 -12.09 9.79
C GLU A 46 4.86 -10.66 9.41
N GLU A 47 5.71 -10.00 8.62
CA GLU A 47 5.40 -8.70 8.02
C GLU A 47 4.78 -8.92 6.65
N LYS A 48 3.50 -8.58 6.51
CA LYS A 48 2.75 -8.70 5.26
C LYS A 48 2.69 -7.36 4.54
N PRO A 49 3.39 -7.19 3.40
CA PRO A 49 3.32 -5.95 2.63
C PRO A 49 1.92 -5.76 2.04
N PRO A 50 1.61 -4.57 1.47
CA PRO A 50 0.32 -4.32 0.84
C PRO A 50 0.01 -5.35 -0.23
N GLN A 51 -1.21 -5.87 -0.24
CA GLN A 51 -1.69 -6.87 -1.18
C GLN A 51 -2.77 -6.32 -2.10
N VAL A 52 -3.00 -6.98 -3.24
CA VAL A 52 -4.10 -6.60 -4.16
C VAL A 52 -5.43 -6.65 -3.42
N GLY A 53 -6.23 -5.60 -3.55
CA GLY A 53 -7.50 -5.42 -2.85
C GLY A 53 -7.38 -4.59 -1.56
N ASP A 54 -6.17 -4.41 -1.01
CA ASP A 54 -5.99 -3.62 0.21
C ASP A 54 -6.35 -2.15 -0.03
N ARG A 55 -7.04 -1.56 0.95
CA ARG A 55 -7.19 -0.11 1.03
C ARG A 55 -5.94 0.47 1.66
N VAL A 56 -5.35 1.48 1.02
CA VAL A 56 -4.07 2.04 1.43
C VAL A 56 -4.12 3.56 1.47
N LEU A 57 -3.30 4.13 2.35
CA LEU A 57 -3.01 5.55 2.40
C LEU A 57 -1.79 5.83 1.51
N CYS A 58 -1.94 6.74 0.56
CA CYS A 58 -0.90 7.15 -0.36
C CYS A 58 -0.57 8.62 -0.21
N ILE A 59 0.70 8.97 -0.45
CA ILE A 59 1.15 10.36 -0.65
C ILE A 59 1.64 10.49 -2.08
N PHE A 60 1.08 11.47 -2.80
CA PHE A 60 1.52 11.87 -4.14
C PHE A 60 1.93 13.35 -4.10
N PRO A 61 3.05 13.77 -4.72
CA PRO A 61 3.41 15.20 -4.83
C PRO A 61 2.43 16.02 -5.66
N GLY A 62 1.72 15.41 -6.61
CA GLY A 62 0.69 16.06 -7.44
C GLY A 62 -0.49 15.15 -7.84
N GLU A 63 -1.41 15.69 -8.63
CA GLU A 63 -2.68 15.02 -9.01
C GLU A 63 -2.55 14.07 -10.21
N ALA A 64 -1.36 13.98 -10.80
CA ALA A 64 -1.10 13.08 -11.94
C ALA A 64 -0.92 11.61 -11.50
N TYR A 65 -0.68 11.37 -10.21
CA TYR A 65 -0.44 10.04 -9.63
C TYR A 65 0.72 9.25 -10.28
N VAL A 66 1.74 9.97 -10.75
CA VAL A 66 2.91 9.41 -11.45
C VAL A 66 4.08 9.11 -10.51
N ASP A 67 4.14 9.83 -9.38
CA ASP A 67 5.17 9.76 -8.36
C ASP A 67 4.51 9.70 -6.98
N GLY A 68 4.84 8.72 -6.16
CA GLY A 68 4.17 8.58 -4.86
C GLY A 68 4.67 7.40 -4.04
N TRP A 69 4.07 7.24 -2.86
CA TRP A 69 4.39 6.17 -1.91
C TRP A 69 3.12 5.71 -1.20
N ILE A 70 3.00 4.39 -1.01
CA ILE A 70 2.09 3.84 0.00
C ILE A 70 2.74 4.07 1.37
N VAL A 71 2.02 4.72 2.29
CA VAL A 71 2.50 5.07 3.64
C VAL A 71 1.80 4.30 4.75
N GLY A 72 0.70 3.61 4.45
CA GLY A 72 -0.01 2.76 5.40
C GLY A 72 -1.09 1.92 4.74
N ILE A 73 -1.47 0.85 5.43
CA ILE A 73 -2.60 -0.03 5.06
C ILE A 73 -3.75 0.33 6.00
N LEU A 74 -4.95 0.52 5.44
CA LEU A 74 -6.15 0.83 6.21
C LEU A 74 -6.88 -0.48 6.54
N GLU A 75 -7.21 -0.64 7.81
CA GLU A 75 -8.10 -1.70 8.29
C GLU A 75 -9.55 -1.20 8.27
N GLY A 76 -10.47 -2.11 7.94
CA GLY A 76 -11.91 -1.85 7.86
C GLY A 76 -12.66 -2.84 8.73
#